data_AF-A0A813LR30-F1
#
_entry.id   AF-A0A813LR30-F1
#
_cell.length_a   1.000
_cell.length_b   1.000
_cell.length_c   1.000
_cell.angle_alpha   90.00
_cell.angle_beta   90.00
_cell.angle_gamma   90.00
#
_symmetry.space_group_name_H-M   'P 1'
#
loop_
_entity.id
_entity.type
_entity.pdbx_description
1 polymer ?
#
loop_
_entity_poly.entity_id
_entity_poly.type
_entity_poly.pdbx_seq_one_letter_code
_entity_poly.pdbx_strand_id
1 'polypeptide(L)'
;MWHRTMLLAVLLLGLAISVKARTCLDEAIPENQRSNITIGGVSMPLGVWSCQWASGYVSAHVYAILAGEVLGYQIKEGGGSSSKQMVFALGGCLDPSAYGTDPKCGTGEPVTEHVGFENWNSFNTQMPGWIAKIGEMAPLLMGGMGYEGLEGMYIMDTPLSAALSDSGLHLEYYGSFNSSWYKPEAYFPSISTIDLSLMKKCSTGRMSFSQDADIYVKPTGDVDGVETVSGQLKLKCWNEVWWLSPACRNTPESCIPVVSGGVGSWRDDPADVVLQYALGFWHRYRQAKL
;
A
#
# COMPACT_ATOMS: atom_id res chain seq x y z
N MET A 1 17.09 49.94 -45.01
CA MET A 1 16.24 48.72 -45.02
C MET A 1 17.04 47.42 -44.78
N TRP A 2 18.24 47.46 -44.17
CA TRP A 2 19.20 46.33 -44.16
C TRP A 2 19.82 46.02 -42.78
N HIS A 3 19.25 46.51 -41.66
CA HIS A 3 19.86 46.37 -40.33
C HIS A 3 18.94 45.76 -39.24
N ARG A 4 17.77 45.24 -39.61
CA ARG A 4 16.81 44.69 -38.62
C ARG A 4 16.66 43.17 -38.62
N THR A 5 17.28 42.45 -39.56
CA THR A 5 17.09 41.00 -39.71
C THR A 5 18.19 40.14 -39.07
N MET A 6 19.30 40.73 -38.61
CA MET A 6 20.46 39.97 -38.13
C MET A 6 20.54 39.80 -36.60
N LEU A 7 19.72 40.53 -35.83
CA LEU A 7 19.72 40.46 -34.37
C LEU A 7 18.79 39.38 -33.78
N LEU A 8 17.88 38.81 -34.57
CA LEU A 8 17.01 37.72 -34.10
C LEU A 8 17.65 36.33 -34.24
N ALA A 9 18.70 36.16 -35.05
CA ALA A 9 19.34 34.86 -35.24
C ALA A 9 20.39 34.52 -34.17
N VAL A 10 20.93 35.52 -33.46
CA VAL A 10 21.97 35.32 -32.43
C VAL A 10 21.37 35.15 -31.02
N LEU A 11 20.13 35.59 -30.80
CA LEU A 11 19.45 35.48 -29.50
C LEU A 11 18.67 34.18 -29.28
N LEU A 12 18.52 33.33 -30.31
CA LEU A 12 17.93 31.99 -30.21
C LEU A 12 18.98 30.88 -30.00
N LEU A 13 20.28 31.19 -30.00
CA LEU A 13 21.36 30.23 -29.81
C LEU A 13 21.89 30.13 -28.36
N GLY A 14 21.39 30.97 -27.43
CA GLY A 14 22.03 31.21 -26.13
C GLY A 14 21.39 30.57 -24.89
N LEU A 15 20.30 29.82 -25.02
CA LEU A 15 19.58 29.24 -23.87
C LEU A 15 19.18 27.79 -24.13
N ALA A 16 20.07 27.01 -24.75
CA ALA A 16 20.11 25.58 -24.45
C ALA A 16 20.72 25.45 -23.05
N ILE A 17 19.94 25.76 -22.01
CA ILE A 17 20.22 25.28 -20.66
C ILE A 17 20.11 23.77 -20.80
N SER A 18 21.24 23.11 -21.10
CA SER A 18 21.39 21.69 -20.84
C SER A 18 21.20 21.58 -19.34
N VAL A 19 19.96 21.31 -18.93
CA VAL A 19 19.68 20.71 -17.64
C VAL A 19 20.36 19.35 -17.73
N LYS A 20 21.67 19.32 -17.47
CA LYS A 20 22.35 18.07 -17.17
C LYS A 20 21.53 17.49 -16.03
N ALA A 21 20.88 16.36 -16.28
CA ALA A 21 20.22 15.59 -15.25
C ALA A 21 21.23 15.47 -14.11
N ARG A 22 20.95 16.17 -13.00
CA ARG A 22 21.85 16.18 -11.85
C ARG A 22 21.72 14.80 -11.24
N THR A 23 22.82 14.10 -11.14
CA THR A 23 22.90 12.87 -10.38
C THR A 23 22.68 13.18 -8.89
N CYS A 24 22.20 12.19 -8.15
CA CYS A 24 21.99 12.29 -6.71
C CYS A 24 23.30 12.19 -5.92
N LEU A 25 24.27 11.45 -6.45
CA LEU A 25 25.58 11.21 -5.84
C LEU A 25 26.71 11.96 -6.58
N ASP A 26 27.74 12.37 -5.83
CA ASP A 26 28.89 13.11 -6.34
C ASP A 26 29.75 12.28 -7.31
N GLU A 27 29.89 10.98 -7.03
CA GLU A 27 30.68 10.02 -7.83
C GLU A 27 29.80 9.20 -8.80
N ALA A 28 28.62 9.71 -9.14
CA ALA A 28 27.66 9.01 -9.97
C ALA A 28 28.15 8.80 -11.42
N ILE A 29 27.91 7.60 -11.94
CA ILE A 29 28.02 7.27 -13.36
C ILE A 29 26.92 8.04 -14.12
N PRO A 30 27.29 8.94 -15.06
CA PRO A 30 26.34 9.69 -15.86
C PRO A 30 25.45 8.76 -16.70
N GLU A 31 24.18 9.14 -16.89
CA GLU A 31 23.18 8.30 -17.58
C GLU A 31 23.63 7.82 -18.97
N ASN A 32 24.34 8.66 -19.73
CA ASN A 32 24.86 8.31 -21.06
C ASN A 32 26.04 7.32 -21.06
N GLN A 33 26.60 7.03 -19.88
CA GLN A 33 27.65 6.02 -19.68
C GLN A 33 27.11 4.73 -19.08
N ARG A 34 25.82 4.70 -18.71
CA ARG A 34 25.18 3.52 -18.13
C ARG A 34 24.87 2.50 -19.20
N SER A 35 24.97 1.23 -18.83
CA SER A 35 24.79 0.07 -19.69
C SER A 35 23.49 -0.67 -19.40
N ASN A 36 22.96 -1.32 -20.42
CA ASN A 36 21.84 -2.24 -20.25
C ASN A 36 22.33 -3.56 -19.61
N ILE A 37 21.42 -4.28 -18.97
CA ILE A 37 21.62 -5.69 -18.63
C ILE A 37 21.31 -6.57 -19.84
N THR A 38 21.81 -7.81 -19.81
CA THR A 38 21.56 -8.81 -20.87
C THR A 38 20.94 -10.06 -20.27
N ILE A 39 19.72 -10.39 -20.69
CA ILE A 39 18.98 -11.59 -20.25
C ILE A 39 18.52 -12.33 -21.50
N GLY A 40 18.82 -13.62 -21.62
CA GLY A 40 18.43 -14.42 -22.79
C GLY A 40 18.98 -13.89 -24.12
N GLY A 41 20.09 -13.14 -24.09
CA GLY A 41 20.65 -12.47 -25.28
C GLY A 41 19.99 -11.15 -25.67
N VAL A 42 18.96 -10.71 -24.93
CA VAL A 42 18.32 -9.41 -25.15
C VAL A 42 18.93 -8.36 -24.23
N SER A 43 19.33 -7.23 -24.81
CA SER A 43 19.84 -6.06 -24.06
C SER A 43 18.68 -5.13 -23.70
N MET A 44 18.51 -4.84 -22.41
CA MET A 44 17.42 -3.99 -21.90
C MET A 44 17.82 -3.26 -20.60
N PRO A 45 17.11 -2.19 -20.21
CA PRO A 45 17.32 -1.58 -18.90
C PRO A 45 16.93 -2.52 -17.75
N LEU A 46 17.55 -2.34 -16.60
CA LEU A 46 17.17 -3.00 -15.35
C LEU A 46 15.83 -2.41 -14.86
N GLY A 47 14.76 -3.16 -15.09
CA GLY A 47 13.44 -2.95 -14.50
C GLY A 47 13.41 -3.03 -12.98
N VAL A 48 12.92 -1.97 -12.33
CA VAL A 48 12.70 -1.85 -10.89
C VAL A 48 11.22 -1.58 -10.65
N TRP A 49 10.57 -2.50 -9.94
CA TRP A 49 9.16 -2.37 -9.58
C TRP A 49 8.98 -1.55 -8.31
N SER A 50 8.32 -0.41 -8.43
CA SER A 50 7.92 0.42 -7.29
C SER A 50 6.47 0.14 -6.90
N CYS A 51 6.28 -0.38 -5.71
CA CYS A 51 4.97 -0.38 -5.08
C CYS A 51 4.54 1.06 -4.76
N GLN A 52 3.25 1.39 -4.92
CA GLN A 52 2.76 2.77 -4.87
C GLN A 52 2.69 3.39 -3.45
N TRP A 53 2.93 2.60 -2.39
CA TRP A 53 2.99 3.13 -1.03
C TRP A 53 4.36 3.71 -0.69
N ALA A 54 4.42 4.58 0.32
CA ALA A 54 5.60 5.40 0.61
C ALA A 54 6.89 4.58 0.82
N SER A 55 6.85 3.50 1.62
CA SER A 55 8.03 2.65 1.81
C SER A 55 8.42 1.89 0.54
N GLY A 56 7.45 1.43 -0.25
CA GLY A 56 7.65 0.82 -1.58
C GLY A 56 8.40 1.75 -2.52
N TYR A 57 7.93 2.99 -2.58
CA TYR A 57 8.52 4.05 -3.39
C TYR A 57 9.96 4.36 -2.95
N VAL A 58 10.18 4.60 -1.65
CA VAL A 58 11.51 4.94 -1.11
C VAL A 58 12.51 3.81 -1.40
N SER A 59 12.18 2.56 -1.07
CA SER A 59 13.09 1.43 -1.26
C SER A 59 13.43 1.20 -2.74
N ALA A 60 12.43 1.27 -3.63
CA ALA A 60 12.64 1.13 -5.06
C ALA A 60 13.51 2.26 -5.64
N HIS A 61 13.27 3.52 -5.25
CA HIS A 61 14.02 4.66 -5.78
C HIS A 61 15.46 4.71 -5.24
N VAL A 62 15.67 4.37 -3.97
CA VAL A 62 17.03 4.24 -3.43
C VAL A 62 17.80 3.18 -4.20
N TYR A 63 17.17 2.02 -4.48
CA TYR A 63 17.79 1.00 -5.31
C TYR A 63 18.04 1.47 -6.74
N ALA A 64 17.09 2.14 -7.39
CA ALA A 64 17.23 2.68 -8.74
C ALA A 64 18.42 3.66 -8.83
N ILE A 65 18.59 4.54 -7.84
CA ILE A 65 19.75 5.43 -7.74
C ILE A 65 21.03 4.62 -7.59
N LEU A 66 21.11 3.65 -6.68
CA LEU A 66 22.32 2.85 -6.50
C LEU A 66 22.66 2.03 -7.75
N ALA A 67 21.67 1.37 -8.36
CA ALA A 67 21.87 0.59 -9.56
C ALA A 67 22.25 1.46 -10.78
N GLY A 68 21.66 2.64 -10.90
CA GLY A 68 21.96 3.57 -12.00
C GLY A 68 23.26 4.32 -11.82
N GLU A 69 23.40 5.01 -10.69
CA GLU A 69 24.51 5.93 -10.42
C GLU A 69 25.76 5.24 -9.90
N VAL A 70 25.65 4.14 -9.15
CA VAL A 70 26.83 3.45 -8.59
C VAL A 70 27.22 2.26 -9.45
N LEU A 71 26.26 1.40 -9.83
CA LEU A 71 26.54 0.20 -10.64
C LEU A 71 26.59 0.50 -12.14
N GLY A 72 26.04 1.62 -12.59
CA GLY A 72 26.12 2.04 -13.98
C GLY A 72 25.11 1.34 -14.89
N TYR A 73 23.93 0.96 -14.39
CA TYR A 73 22.87 0.35 -15.19
C TYR A 73 21.85 1.37 -15.70
N GLN A 74 21.36 1.17 -16.92
CA GLN A 74 20.14 1.85 -17.37
C GLN A 74 18.97 1.31 -16.55
N ILE A 75 18.13 2.21 -16.02
CA ILE A 75 17.01 1.83 -15.16
C ILE A 75 15.70 2.09 -15.89
N LYS A 76 14.75 1.16 -15.75
CA LYS A 76 13.35 1.36 -16.10
C LYS A 76 12.54 1.19 -14.83
N GLU A 77 11.73 2.17 -14.47
CA GLU A 77 10.83 2.05 -13.33
C GLU A 77 9.45 1.57 -13.79
N GLY A 78 8.96 0.53 -13.14
CA GLY A 78 7.58 0.05 -13.21
C GLY A 78 6.87 0.28 -11.87
N GLY A 79 5.60 -0.10 -11.77
CA GLY A 79 4.92 -0.05 -10.49
C GLY A 79 3.47 -0.49 -10.48
N GLY A 80 2.95 -0.64 -9.27
CA GLY A 80 1.56 -1.02 -9.03
C GLY A 80 1.17 -0.94 -7.55
N SER A 81 -0.10 -1.23 -7.28
CA SER A 81 -0.75 -0.93 -5.99
C SER A 81 -0.75 -2.10 -5.00
N SER A 82 -0.16 -3.25 -5.36
CA SER A 82 -0.08 -4.40 -4.47
C SER A 82 1.19 -5.23 -4.63
N SER A 83 1.58 -5.88 -3.54
CA SER A 83 2.64 -6.88 -3.52
C SER A 83 2.38 -8.04 -4.48
N LYS A 84 1.11 -8.40 -4.72
CA LYS A 84 0.75 -9.43 -5.70
C LYS A 84 1.13 -8.99 -7.12
N GLN A 85 0.69 -7.80 -7.54
CA GLN A 85 1.03 -7.24 -8.86
C GLN A 85 2.53 -7.23 -9.09
N MET A 86 3.32 -6.83 -8.09
CA MET A 86 4.78 -6.91 -8.15
C MET A 86 5.26 -8.33 -8.48
N VAL A 87 4.82 -9.33 -7.73
CA VAL A 87 5.28 -10.71 -7.95
C VAL A 87 4.89 -11.23 -9.33
N PHE A 88 3.69 -10.90 -9.82
CA PHE A 88 3.28 -11.24 -11.19
C PHE A 88 4.14 -10.49 -12.24
N ALA A 89 4.43 -9.21 -12.04
CA ALA A 89 5.28 -8.45 -12.96
C ALA A 89 6.69 -9.05 -13.07
N LEU A 90 7.28 -9.40 -11.92
CA LEU A 90 8.57 -10.08 -11.86
C LEU A 90 8.54 -11.49 -12.47
N GLY A 91 7.37 -12.16 -12.46
CA GLY A 91 7.12 -13.44 -13.12
C GLY A 91 6.84 -13.35 -14.63
N GLY A 92 7.02 -12.16 -15.23
CA GLY A 92 6.84 -11.96 -16.68
C GLY A 92 5.39 -11.95 -17.13
N CYS A 93 4.45 -11.57 -16.27
CA CYS A 93 3.04 -11.48 -16.62
C CYS A 93 2.75 -10.21 -17.43
N LEU A 94 2.00 -10.36 -18.54
CA LEU A 94 1.62 -9.24 -19.40
C LEU A 94 0.55 -8.34 -18.77
N ASP A 95 -0.27 -8.90 -17.86
CA ASP A 95 -1.25 -8.14 -17.08
C ASP A 95 -1.13 -8.50 -15.59
N PRO A 96 -0.15 -7.94 -14.88
CA PRO A 96 0.06 -8.23 -13.46
C PRO A 96 -1.15 -7.87 -12.57
N SER A 97 -2.06 -7.02 -13.06
CA SER A 97 -3.26 -6.58 -12.34
C SER A 97 -4.40 -7.61 -12.38
N ALA A 98 -4.42 -8.47 -13.39
CA ALA A 98 -5.42 -9.52 -13.58
C ALA A 98 -5.16 -10.78 -12.72
N TYR A 99 -4.51 -10.65 -11.57
CA TYR A 99 -4.21 -11.78 -10.67
C TYR A 99 -5.44 -12.49 -10.09
N GLY A 100 -6.63 -11.87 -10.18
CA GLY A 100 -7.90 -12.49 -9.83
C GLY A 100 -8.52 -13.34 -10.94
N THR A 101 -7.98 -13.30 -12.15
CA THR A 101 -8.50 -14.00 -13.33
C THR A 101 -7.37 -14.73 -14.06
N ASP A 102 -6.70 -14.06 -15.00
CA ASP A 102 -5.57 -14.58 -15.75
C ASP A 102 -4.54 -13.47 -16.02
N PRO A 103 -3.44 -13.42 -15.25
CA PRO A 103 -2.39 -12.42 -15.43
C PRO A 103 -1.51 -12.66 -16.67
N LYS A 104 -1.70 -13.76 -17.41
CA LYS A 104 -0.97 -14.10 -18.66
C LYS A 104 0.55 -14.15 -18.43
N CYS A 105 0.96 -15.03 -17.53
CA CYS A 105 2.36 -15.24 -17.13
C CYS A 105 3.06 -16.32 -17.94
N GLY A 106 4.40 -16.24 -18.03
CA GLY A 106 5.20 -17.24 -18.73
C GLY A 106 5.01 -17.25 -20.25
N THR A 107 4.42 -16.20 -20.81
CA THR A 107 4.15 -16.05 -22.24
C THR A 107 5.04 -15.00 -22.91
N GLY A 108 5.82 -14.24 -22.13
CA GLY A 108 6.65 -13.14 -22.62
C GLY A 108 8.13 -13.36 -22.32
N GLU A 109 8.91 -13.62 -23.37
CA GLU A 109 10.33 -13.26 -23.36
C GLU A 109 10.49 -11.80 -23.84
N PRO A 110 11.43 -11.02 -23.28
CA PRO A 110 12.04 -11.14 -21.95
C PRO A 110 11.23 -10.39 -20.87
N VAL A 111 11.36 -10.83 -19.62
CA VAL A 111 10.78 -10.14 -18.45
C VAL A 111 11.39 -8.75 -18.34
N THR A 112 10.56 -7.72 -18.21
CA THR A 112 11.06 -6.33 -18.17
C THR A 112 11.20 -5.76 -16.76
N GLU A 113 10.73 -6.49 -15.74
CA GLU A 113 10.80 -6.12 -14.32
C GLU A 113 11.65 -7.16 -13.58
N HIS A 114 12.71 -6.75 -12.90
CA HIS A 114 13.73 -7.69 -12.40
C HIS A 114 13.83 -7.70 -10.88
N VAL A 115 13.60 -6.55 -10.25
CA VAL A 115 13.70 -6.39 -8.81
C VAL A 115 12.48 -5.62 -8.30
N GLY A 116 11.97 -6.04 -7.15
CA GLY A 116 10.90 -5.35 -6.45
C GLY A 116 11.11 -5.42 -4.95
N PHE A 117 10.62 -4.40 -4.24
CA PHE A 117 10.78 -4.25 -2.80
C PHE A 117 9.43 -4.27 -2.09
N GLU A 118 9.46 -4.40 -0.76
CA GLU A 118 8.26 -4.29 0.06
C GLU A 118 7.22 -5.37 -0.27
N ASN A 119 7.62 -6.64 -0.36
CA ASN A 119 6.64 -7.71 -0.53
C ASN A 119 5.91 -8.02 0.79
N TRP A 120 4.78 -7.36 1.00
CA TRP A 120 3.85 -7.68 2.08
C TRP A 120 3.02 -8.92 1.72
N ASN A 121 3.37 -10.07 2.31
CA ASN A 121 2.59 -11.31 2.31
C ASN A 121 2.30 -11.97 0.94
N SER A 122 2.88 -11.52 -0.19
CA SER A 122 2.61 -12.13 -1.51
C SER A 122 3.53 -13.30 -1.85
N PHE A 123 4.19 -13.91 -0.87
CA PHE A 123 4.76 -15.26 -0.97
C PHE A 123 4.01 -16.26 -0.05
N ASN A 124 2.85 -15.88 0.50
CA ASN A 124 2.06 -16.73 1.38
C ASN A 124 1.25 -17.82 0.63
N THR A 125 0.34 -18.48 1.34
CA THR A 125 -0.36 -19.75 1.00
C THR A 125 -0.90 -19.90 -0.43
N GLN A 126 -1.18 -18.82 -1.15
CA GLN A 126 -1.72 -18.87 -2.53
C GLN A 126 -0.64 -18.94 -3.61
N MET A 127 0.60 -18.59 -3.28
CA MET A 127 1.67 -18.39 -4.25
C MET A 127 2.53 -19.61 -4.57
N PRO A 128 2.73 -20.60 -3.67
CA PRO A 128 3.47 -21.81 -4.00
C PRO A 128 2.92 -22.55 -5.23
N GLY A 129 1.59 -22.62 -5.39
CA GLY A 129 0.97 -23.26 -6.56
C GLY A 129 1.22 -22.50 -7.86
N TRP A 130 1.22 -21.16 -7.82
CA TRP A 130 1.54 -20.34 -8.99
C TRP A 130 3.02 -20.40 -9.33
N ILE A 131 3.92 -20.31 -8.34
CA ILE A 131 5.37 -20.47 -8.50
C ILE A 131 5.68 -21.81 -9.17
N ALA A 132 5.08 -22.90 -8.69
CA ALA A 132 5.26 -24.22 -9.29
C ALA A 132 4.79 -24.29 -10.75
N LYS A 133 3.77 -23.51 -11.13
CA LYS A 133 3.25 -23.46 -12.51
C LYS A 133 4.17 -22.70 -13.47
N ILE A 134 4.78 -21.60 -13.03
CA ILE A 134 5.66 -20.78 -13.88
C ILE A 134 7.12 -21.25 -13.89
N GLY A 135 7.48 -22.15 -12.97
CA GLY A 135 8.76 -22.86 -13.00
C GLY A 135 9.96 -21.92 -12.84
N GLU A 136 10.90 -22.00 -13.77
CA GLU A 136 12.17 -21.25 -13.74
C GLU A 136 11.97 -19.72 -13.85
N MET A 137 10.81 -19.27 -14.35
CA MET A 137 10.45 -17.86 -14.41
C MET A 137 9.97 -17.30 -13.06
N ALA A 138 9.88 -18.14 -12.03
CA ALA A 138 9.45 -17.71 -10.72
C ALA A 138 10.43 -16.71 -10.08
N PRO A 139 9.94 -15.56 -9.58
CA PRO A 139 10.79 -14.63 -8.88
C PRO A 139 11.33 -15.25 -7.59
N LEU A 140 12.60 -14.95 -7.31
CA LEU A 140 13.28 -15.42 -6.11
C LEU A 140 13.07 -14.44 -4.96
N LEU A 141 12.72 -14.97 -3.78
CA LEU A 141 12.73 -14.19 -2.55
C LEU A 141 14.17 -14.05 -2.05
N MET A 142 14.76 -12.88 -2.25
CA MET A 142 16.16 -12.58 -1.90
C MET A 142 16.38 -12.27 -0.41
N GLY A 143 15.35 -12.41 0.44
CA GLY A 143 15.39 -12.08 1.86
C GLY A 143 14.99 -10.63 2.17
N GLY A 144 15.16 -10.23 3.43
CA GLY A 144 14.88 -8.87 3.89
C GLY A 144 16.06 -7.93 3.70
N MET A 145 15.80 -6.62 3.60
CA MET A 145 16.82 -5.57 3.46
C MET A 145 17.44 -5.11 4.77
N GLY A 146 17.22 -5.85 5.87
CA GLY A 146 17.71 -5.49 7.20
C GLY A 146 16.79 -4.56 8.01
N TYR A 147 15.56 -4.35 7.55
CA TYR A 147 14.49 -3.77 8.38
C TYR A 147 13.26 -4.66 8.36
N GLU A 148 12.45 -4.53 9.41
CA GLU A 148 11.16 -5.19 9.54
C GLU A 148 10.06 -4.12 9.48
N GLY A 149 9.10 -4.34 8.59
CA GLY A 149 7.91 -3.50 8.52
C GLY A 149 6.93 -3.88 9.62
N LEU A 150 6.45 -2.89 10.37
CA LEU A 150 5.38 -3.05 11.34
C LEU A 150 4.14 -2.32 10.84
N GLU A 151 3.01 -3.02 10.80
CA GLU A 151 1.70 -2.43 10.58
C GLU A 151 0.94 -2.33 11.91
N GLY A 152 0.27 -1.21 12.12
CA GLY A 152 -0.49 -0.97 13.34
C GLY A 152 -1.41 0.23 13.22
N MET A 153 -2.23 0.42 14.24
CA MET A 153 -3.01 1.64 14.39
C MET A 153 -2.14 2.69 15.07
N TYR A 154 -2.15 3.90 14.54
CA TYR A 154 -1.49 5.05 15.15
C TYR A 154 -2.52 5.96 15.81
N ILE A 155 -2.20 6.43 17.02
CA ILE A 155 -3.02 7.39 17.74
C ILE A 155 -2.38 8.77 17.57
N MET A 156 -3.17 9.74 17.13
CA MET A 156 -2.70 11.10 16.93
C MET A 156 -2.20 11.71 18.25
N ASP A 157 -1.24 12.62 18.17
CA ASP A 157 -0.65 13.25 19.36
C ASP A 157 -1.69 13.97 20.24
N THR A 158 -2.67 14.64 19.64
CA THR A 158 -3.71 15.38 20.38
C THR A 158 -4.50 14.49 21.36
N PRO A 159 -5.18 13.39 20.94
CA PRO A 159 -5.87 12.51 21.89
C PRO A 159 -4.91 11.84 22.87
N LEU A 160 -3.70 11.47 22.44
CA LEU A 160 -2.69 10.83 23.29
C LEU A 160 -2.27 11.75 24.45
N SER A 161 -1.88 12.98 24.13
CA SER A 161 -1.45 13.99 25.09
C SER A 161 -2.59 14.42 26.02
N ALA A 162 -3.82 14.55 25.49
CA ALA A 162 -5.00 14.86 26.30
C ALA A 162 -5.29 13.77 27.34
N ALA A 163 -5.29 12.50 26.93
CA ALA A 163 -5.55 11.37 27.83
C ALA A 163 -4.48 11.21 28.91
N LEU A 164 -3.21 11.38 28.53
CA LEU A 164 -2.10 11.30 29.46
C LEU A 164 -2.14 12.44 30.49
N SER A 165 -2.45 13.67 30.06
CA SER A 165 -2.49 14.83 30.95
C SER A 165 -3.70 14.84 31.89
N ASP A 166 -4.85 14.36 31.43
CA ASP A 166 -6.11 14.42 32.18
C ASP A 166 -6.20 13.30 33.23
N SER A 167 -5.88 12.06 32.84
CA SER A 167 -6.11 10.87 33.68
C SER A 167 -4.90 9.94 33.81
N GLY A 168 -3.75 10.28 33.22
CA GLY A 168 -2.60 9.37 33.15
C GLY A 168 -2.85 8.16 32.24
N LEU A 169 -3.88 8.22 31.37
CA LEU A 169 -4.28 7.10 30.53
C LEU A 169 -3.36 6.99 29.31
N HIS A 170 -2.58 5.91 29.25
CA HIS A 170 -1.72 5.60 28.11
C HIS A 170 -2.54 4.96 26.98
N LEU A 171 -3.01 5.76 26.01
CA LEU A 171 -3.81 5.24 24.89
C LEU A 171 -3.04 4.29 23.96
N GLU A 172 -1.72 4.24 24.03
CA GLU A 172 -0.91 3.27 23.28
C GLU A 172 -0.96 1.85 23.88
N TYR A 173 -1.41 1.73 25.13
CA TYR A 173 -1.58 0.44 25.78
C TYR A 173 -2.98 -0.11 25.56
N TYR A 174 -3.09 -1.28 24.93
CA TYR A 174 -4.38 -1.89 24.59
C TYR A 174 -5.32 -2.08 25.80
N GLY A 175 -4.79 -2.27 27.01
CA GLY A 175 -5.59 -2.44 28.23
C GLY A 175 -6.36 -1.18 28.62
N SER A 176 -5.91 -0.01 28.16
CA SER A 176 -6.58 1.29 28.34
C SER A 176 -7.91 1.38 27.61
N PHE A 177 -8.21 0.45 26.70
CA PHE A 177 -9.47 0.39 25.95
C PHE A 177 -10.52 -0.54 26.57
N ASN A 178 -10.28 -1.05 27.78
CA ASN A 178 -11.32 -1.75 28.52
C ASN A 178 -12.37 -0.74 29.02
N SER A 179 -13.53 -0.70 28.36
CA SER A 179 -14.63 0.23 28.66
C SER A 179 -15.26 0.05 30.05
N SER A 180 -14.95 -1.06 30.73
CA SER A 180 -15.34 -1.30 32.14
C SER A 180 -14.45 -0.55 33.13
N TRP A 181 -13.24 -0.15 32.72
CA TRP A 181 -12.25 0.50 33.58
C TRP A 181 -11.98 1.94 33.16
N TYR A 182 -12.01 2.21 31.86
CA TYR A 182 -11.64 3.49 31.28
C TYR A 182 -12.69 3.96 30.27
N LYS A 183 -12.59 5.23 29.88
CA LYS A 183 -13.45 5.88 28.88
C LYS A 183 -12.59 6.54 27.80
N PRO A 184 -11.77 5.76 27.05
CA PRO A 184 -10.86 6.32 26.05
C PRO A 184 -11.60 7.12 24.97
N GLU A 185 -12.87 6.79 24.68
CA GLU A 185 -13.70 7.46 23.70
C GLU A 185 -13.87 8.96 23.97
N ALA A 186 -13.73 9.40 25.23
CA ALA A 186 -13.82 10.80 25.61
C ALA A 186 -12.73 11.69 24.97
N TYR A 187 -11.62 11.08 24.53
CA TYR A 187 -10.50 11.80 23.91
C TYR A 187 -10.57 11.81 22.38
N PHE A 188 -11.53 11.12 21.76
CA PHE A 188 -11.67 11.01 20.31
C PHE A 188 -12.93 11.72 19.79
N PRO A 189 -12.92 12.21 18.53
CA PRO A 189 -14.14 12.68 17.88
C PRO A 189 -15.18 11.56 17.76
N SER A 190 -16.46 11.90 17.94
CA SER A 190 -17.56 10.97 17.68
C SER A 190 -17.73 10.73 16.18
N ILE A 191 -18.18 9.53 15.79
CA ILE A 191 -18.53 9.19 14.41
C ILE A 191 -19.49 10.19 13.75
N SER A 192 -20.38 10.78 14.53
CA SER A 192 -21.35 11.78 14.06
C SER A 192 -20.72 13.11 13.62
N THR A 193 -19.48 13.38 14.04
CA THR A 193 -18.75 14.62 13.70
C THR A 193 -17.92 14.51 12.42
N ILE A 194 -17.86 13.32 11.83
CA ILE A 194 -17.05 13.05 10.63
C ILE A 194 -17.87 13.36 9.38
N ASP A 195 -17.31 14.19 8.50
CA ASP A 195 -17.92 14.49 7.20
C ASP A 195 -17.85 13.26 6.29
N LEU A 196 -19.00 12.61 6.11
CA LEU A 196 -19.11 11.39 5.30
C LEU A 196 -18.84 11.65 3.82
N SER A 197 -18.88 12.90 3.34
CA SER A 197 -18.56 13.24 1.95
C SER A 197 -17.07 13.06 1.61
N LEU A 198 -16.20 13.06 2.64
CA LEU A 198 -14.77 12.81 2.51
C LEU A 198 -14.43 11.30 2.55
N MET A 199 -15.43 10.46 2.76
CA MET A 199 -15.26 9.03 3.02
C MET A 199 -15.63 8.20 1.79
N LYS A 200 -14.87 7.14 1.52
CA LYS A 200 -15.22 6.20 0.47
C LYS A 200 -16.40 5.33 0.90
N LYS A 201 -17.30 5.07 -0.04
CA LYS A 201 -18.42 4.14 0.17
C LYS A 201 -17.92 2.71 0.26
N CYS A 202 -18.50 1.94 1.16
CA CYS A 202 -18.26 0.51 1.30
C CYS A 202 -18.43 -0.27 0.00
N SER A 203 -19.39 0.15 -0.85
CA SER A 203 -19.66 -0.49 -2.15
C SER A 203 -18.50 -0.37 -3.14
N THR A 204 -17.62 0.60 -2.94
CA THR A 204 -16.47 0.90 -3.82
C THR A 204 -15.11 0.64 -3.15
N GLY A 205 -15.10 0.46 -1.83
CA GLY A 205 -13.89 0.24 -1.03
C GLY A 205 -13.61 -1.24 -0.76
N ARG A 206 -12.60 -1.49 0.09
CA ARG A 206 -12.16 -2.83 0.50
C ARG A 206 -13.29 -3.66 1.14
N MET A 207 -14.22 -3.00 1.82
CA MET A 207 -15.38 -3.65 2.46
C MET A 207 -16.34 -4.34 1.47
N SER A 208 -16.20 -4.05 0.17
CA SER A 208 -16.95 -4.74 -0.88
C SER A 208 -16.41 -6.14 -1.23
N PHE A 209 -15.20 -6.48 -0.79
CA PHE A 209 -14.56 -7.76 -1.10
C PHE A 209 -15.10 -8.88 -0.21
N SER A 210 -15.61 -9.95 -0.84
CA SER A 210 -16.20 -11.06 -0.09
C SER A 210 -15.21 -11.83 0.77
N GLN A 211 -13.95 -11.87 0.34
CA GLN A 211 -12.87 -12.52 1.07
C GLN A 211 -12.67 -11.89 2.46
N ASP A 212 -12.82 -10.57 2.59
CA ASP A 212 -12.67 -9.88 3.88
C ASP A 212 -13.82 -10.24 4.84
N ALA A 213 -15.04 -10.34 4.32
CA ALA A 213 -16.20 -10.81 5.09
C ALA A 213 -16.05 -12.27 5.54
N ASP A 214 -15.54 -13.15 4.68
CA ASP A 214 -15.27 -14.55 5.01
C ASP A 214 -14.17 -14.69 6.07
N ILE A 215 -13.06 -13.95 5.90
CA ILE A 215 -11.93 -13.90 6.86
C ILE A 215 -12.41 -13.37 8.21
N TYR A 216 -13.37 -12.46 8.24
CA TYR A 216 -13.95 -11.93 9.46
C TYR A 216 -14.92 -12.91 10.15
N VAL A 217 -15.93 -13.40 9.43
CA VAL A 217 -17.03 -14.17 10.03
C VAL A 217 -16.57 -15.55 10.50
N LYS A 218 -15.63 -16.18 9.78
CA LYS A 218 -15.14 -17.53 10.08
C LYS A 218 -14.53 -17.65 11.49
N PRO A 219 -13.61 -16.75 11.93
CA PRO A 219 -13.08 -16.79 13.29
C PRO A 219 -13.97 -16.13 14.35
N THR A 220 -14.82 -15.16 13.99
CA THR A 220 -15.61 -14.40 14.99
C THR A 220 -17.00 -15.00 15.27
N GLY A 221 -17.57 -15.68 14.28
CA GLY A 221 -18.97 -16.12 14.28
C GLY A 221 -19.97 -14.97 14.17
N ASP A 222 -19.52 -13.74 13.88
CA ASP A 222 -20.37 -12.56 13.86
C ASP A 222 -21.10 -12.39 12.52
N VAL A 223 -22.15 -13.19 12.35
CA VAL A 223 -23.00 -13.18 11.16
C VAL A 223 -23.80 -11.88 10.99
N ASP A 224 -24.01 -11.13 12.08
CA ASP A 224 -24.72 -9.84 12.04
C ASP A 224 -23.84 -8.70 11.48
N GLY A 225 -22.53 -8.90 11.41
CA GLY A 225 -21.56 -7.98 10.82
C GLY A 225 -21.39 -8.12 9.31
N VAL A 226 -22.12 -9.04 8.68
CA VAL A 226 -22.04 -9.34 7.25
C VAL A 226 -23.44 -9.37 6.63
N GLU A 227 -23.49 -9.26 5.30
CA GLU A 227 -24.72 -9.37 4.52
C GLU A 227 -24.42 -9.98 3.15
N THR A 228 -25.42 -10.62 2.53
CA THR A 228 -25.29 -11.16 1.18
C THR A 228 -25.85 -10.18 0.16
N VAL A 229 -24.99 -9.64 -0.70
CA VAL A 229 -25.37 -8.71 -1.78
C VAL A 229 -25.03 -9.36 -3.10
N SER A 230 -26.04 -9.59 -3.94
CA SER A 230 -25.87 -10.23 -5.26
C SER A 230 -25.15 -11.59 -5.21
N GLY A 231 -25.44 -12.39 -4.17
CA GLY A 231 -24.86 -13.72 -3.98
C GLY A 231 -23.43 -13.71 -3.41
N GLN A 232 -22.86 -12.55 -3.10
CA GLN A 232 -21.56 -12.42 -2.44
C GLN A 232 -21.75 -11.99 -1.00
N LEU A 233 -21.07 -12.67 -0.07
CA LEU A 233 -20.98 -12.22 1.32
C LEU A 233 -20.15 -10.94 1.36
N LYS A 234 -20.59 -9.91 2.09
CA LYS A 234 -19.90 -8.63 2.26
C LYS A 234 -20.00 -8.17 3.70
N LEU A 235 -19.11 -7.28 4.11
CA LEU A 235 -19.24 -6.60 5.40
C LEU A 235 -20.47 -5.70 5.36
N LYS A 236 -21.31 -5.78 6.41
CA LYS A 236 -22.57 -5.04 6.48
C LYS A 236 -22.31 -3.58 6.82
N CYS A 237 -22.71 -2.68 5.93
CA CYS A 237 -22.38 -1.26 6.10
C CYS A 237 -23.49 -0.42 6.72
N TRP A 238 -23.08 0.49 7.59
CA TRP A 238 -23.90 1.51 8.24
C TRP A 238 -23.58 2.88 7.63
N ASN A 239 -24.62 3.62 7.26
CA ASN A 239 -24.52 4.91 6.55
C ASN A 239 -23.60 4.86 5.32
N GLU A 240 -23.60 3.74 4.59
CA GLU A 240 -22.82 3.48 3.37
C GLU A 240 -21.29 3.52 3.48
N VAL A 241 -20.70 4.00 4.58
CA VAL A 241 -19.24 4.23 4.69
C VAL A 241 -18.62 3.56 5.92
N TRP A 242 -19.42 3.12 6.90
CA TRP A 242 -18.92 2.52 8.13
C TRP A 242 -19.22 1.04 8.20
N TRP A 243 -18.28 0.27 8.73
CA TRP A 243 -18.57 -1.05 9.28
C TRP A 243 -18.52 -0.99 10.82
N LEU A 244 -19.61 -1.41 11.47
CA LEU A 244 -19.73 -1.36 12.93
C LEU A 244 -19.39 -2.72 13.55
N SER A 245 -18.41 -2.72 14.45
CA SER A 245 -18.12 -3.89 15.27
C SER A 245 -19.32 -4.25 16.17
N PRO A 246 -19.43 -5.51 16.65
CA PRO A 246 -20.59 -5.97 17.42
C PRO A 246 -20.98 -5.07 18.60
N ALA A 247 -20.00 -4.54 19.34
CA ALA A 247 -20.26 -3.70 20.50
C ALA A 247 -20.75 -2.28 20.14
N CYS A 248 -20.56 -1.83 18.90
CA CYS A 248 -20.92 -0.48 18.46
C CYS A 248 -22.28 -0.39 17.76
N ARG A 249 -22.92 -1.51 17.43
CA ARG A 249 -24.15 -1.50 16.60
C ARG A 249 -25.33 -0.81 17.28
N ASN A 250 -25.42 -0.91 18.60
CA ASN A 250 -26.52 -0.31 19.36
C ASN A 250 -26.26 1.15 19.72
N THR A 251 -24.99 1.54 19.86
CA THR A 251 -24.56 2.89 20.27
C THR A 251 -23.30 3.33 19.52
N PRO A 252 -23.37 3.58 18.19
CA PRO A 252 -22.19 3.87 17.37
C PRO A 252 -21.38 5.09 17.85
N GLU A 253 -22.05 6.05 18.50
CA GLU A 253 -21.48 7.27 19.04
C GLU A 253 -20.60 7.04 20.27
N SER A 254 -20.76 5.89 20.94
CA SER A 254 -19.93 5.48 22.09
C SER A 254 -18.62 4.79 21.68
N CYS A 255 -18.39 4.64 20.37
CA CYS A 255 -17.21 3.97 19.83
C CYS A 255 -16.23 4.94 19.21
N ILE A 256 -14.95 4.55 19.22
CA ILE A 256 -13.87 5.31 18.61
C ILE A 256 -13.85 5.00 17.10
N PRO A 257 -14.03 6.00 16.22
CA PRO A 257 -13.89 5.80 14.79
C PRO A 257 -12.41 5.58 14.41
N VAL A 258 -12.10 4.53 13.64
CA VAL A 258 -10.72 4.28 13.15
C VAL A 258 -10.63 4.40 11.64
N VAL A 259 -10.23 5.57 11.18
CA VAL A 259 -10.09 5.87 9.75
C VAL A 259 -8.75 5.36 9.20
N SER A 260 -8.79 4.61 8.10
CA SER A 260 -7.59 4.22 7.34
C SER A 260 -7.50 4.98 6.02
N GLY A 261 -6.28 5.12 5.52
CA GLY A 261 -6.03 5.60 4.16
C GLY A 261 -6.53 4.62 3.08
N GLY A 262 -6.52 5.12 1.84
CA GLY A 262 -6.85 4.44 0.59
C GLY A 262 -6.12 3.10 0.35
N VAL A 263 -6.50 2.33 -0.68
CA VAL A 263 -5.62 1.25 -1.19
C VAL A 263 -4.34 1.87 -1.75
N GLY A 264 -3.25 1.83 -0.98
CA GLY A 264 -1.90 1.91 -1.55
C GLY A 264 -1.13 3.21 -1.40
N SER A 265 -1.62 4.31 -0.79
CA SER A 265 -0.74 5.33 -0.18
C SER A 265 -1.50 6.44 0.56
N TRP A 266 -0.77 7.14 1.42
CA TRP A 266 -1.09 8.44 2.03
C TRP A 266 -1.10 9.61 1.03
N ARG A 267 -1.17 9.35 -0.28
CA ARG A 267 -1.24 10.37 -1.32
C ARG A 267 -2.61 10.30 -2.00
N ASP A 268 -3.37 11.37 -1.76
CA ASP A 268 -4.53 11.83 -2.52
C ASP A 268 -5.75 10.90 -2.68
N ASP A 269 -5.72 9.68 -2.13
CA ASP A 269 -6.91 8.82 -2.10
C ASP A 269 -7.82 9.14 -0.89
N PRO A 270 -9.14 9.29 -1.10
CA PRO A 270 -10.09 9.37 0.00
C PRO A 270 -9.99 8.13 0.90
N ALA A 271 -10.23 8.29 2.20
CA ALA A 271 -10.10 7.22 3.18
C ALA A 271 -10.93 5.96 2.79
N ASP A 272 -10.27 4.80 2.68
CA ASP A 272 -10.87 3.59 2.08
C ASP A 272 -11.53 2.65 3.09
N VAL A 273 -11.03 2.59 4.32
CA VAL A 273 -11.55 1.66 5.32
C VAL A 273 -11.71 2.40 6.63
N VAL A 274 -12.95 2.47 7.11
CA VAL A 274 -13.17 2.76 8.52
C VAL A 274 -13.72 1.56 9.26
N LEU A 275 -12.91 1.08 10.19
CA LEU A 275 -13.35 0.14 11.19
C LEU A 275 -13.74 0.94 12.43
N GLN A 276 -14.96 0.77 12.94
CA GLN A 276 -15.22 1.15 14.33
C GLN A 276 -14.76 0.02 15.24
N TYR A 277 -13.62 0.19 15.90
CA TYR A 277 -13.20 -0.70 16.99
C TYR A 277 -13.82 -0.22 18.30
N ALA A 278 -14.77 -0.99 18.82
CA ALA A 278 -14.70 -1.33 20.23
C ALA A 278 -13.99 -2.68 20.28
N LEU A 279 -12.92 -2.81 21.06
CA LEU A 279 -12.03 -3.99 21.10
C LEU A 279 -12.70 -5.27 21.67
N GLY A 280 -13.87 -5.65 21.17
CA GLY A 280 -14.49 -6.96 21.40
C GLY A 280 -13.70 -8.11 20.76
N PHE A 281 -12.78 -7.82 19.83
CA PHE A 281 -11.95 -8.83 19.15
C PHE A 281 -11.02 -9.58 20.10
N TRP A 282 -10.57 -8.92 21.18
CA TRP A 282 -9.62 -9.52 22.13
C TRP A 282 -10.28 -10.18 23.33
N HIS A 283 -11.51 -9.81 23.66
CA HIS A 283 -12.18 -10.38 24.83
C HIS A 283 -12.57 -11.85 24.62
N ARG A 284 -12.87 -12.27 23.38
CA ARG A 284 -13.12 -13.69 23.05
C ARG A 284 -11.86 -14.52 22.84
N TYR A 285 -10.74 -13.93 22.42
CA TYR A 285 -9.48 -14.68 22.31
C TYR A 285 -8.95 -15.13 23.68
N ARG A 286 -9.27 -14.39 24.75
CA ARG A 286 -8.97 -14.81 26.13
C ARG A 286 -9.91 -15.88 26.70
N GLN A 287 -11.09 -16.07 26.11
CA GLN A 287 -12.02 -17.13 26.53
C GLN A 287 -11.92 -18.40 25.68
N ALA A 288 -11.23 -18.35 24.53
CA ALA A 288 -11.02 -19.52 23.67
C ALA A 288 -9.74 -20.33 23.98
N LYS A 289 -8.92 -19.91 24.96
CA LYS A 289 -7.79 -20.68 25.49
C LYS A 289 -7.55 -20.37 26.97
N LEU A 290 -8.37 -20.94 27.83
CA LEU A 290 -8.03 -21.47 29.16
C LEU A 290 -8.92 -22.68 29.42
#